data_AF-A0A822C143-F1
#
_entry.id   AF-A0A822C143-F1
#
_cell.length_a   1.000
_cell.length_b   1.000
_cell.length_c   1.000
_cell.angle_alpha   90.00
_cell.angle_beta   90.00
_cell.angle_gamma   90.00
#
_symmetry.space_group_name_H-M   'P 1'
#
loop_
_entity.id
_entity.type
_entity.pdbx_description
1 polymer ?
#
loop_
_entity_poly.entity_id
_entity_poly.type
_entity_poly.pdbx_seq_one_letter_code
_entity_poly.pdbx_strand_id
1 'polypeptide(L)'
;MLIRAIKYCSTFETYVKEREKLRMALLLNKYPGEFIEKQFSRVFQKHNLIEPLSTSNYITLREKLIYLGTNEKMPFDYRSTMFIHFTYCLNMKTLPAKFHALWNKYFI
;
A
#
# COMPACT_ATOMS: atom_id res chain seq x y z
N MET A 1 2.54 3.20 1.12
CA MET A 1 3.40 3.59 2.25
C MET A 1 4.88 3.60 1.89
N LEU A 2 5.42 2.57 1.24
CA LEU A 2 6.85 2.53 0.83
C LEU A 2 7.35 3.77 0.07
N ILE A 3 6.60 4.24 -0.92
CA ILE A 3 6.99 5.43 -1.69
C ILE A 3 6.91 6.71 -0.86
N ARG A 4 5.97 6.77 0.08
CA ARG A 4 5.93 7.86 1.05
C ARG A 4 7.19 7.81 1.93
N ALA A 5 7.64 6.63 2.35
CA ALA A 5 8.90 6.51 3.09
C ALA A 5 10.08 7.05 2.26
N ILE A 6 10.18 6.73 0.97
CA ILE A 6 11.24 7.29 0.09
C ILE A 6 11.12 8.82 -0.04
N LYS A 7 9.91 9.37 -0.15
CA LYS A 7 9.70 10.83 -0.24
C LYS A 7 10.08 11.55 1.05
N TYR A 8 9.74 10.98 2.21
CA TYR A 8 9.93 11.64 3.51
C TYR A 8 11.29 11.38 4.16
N CYS A 9 11.89 10.21 3.95
CA CYS A 9 13.21 9.90 4.49
C CYS A 9 14.29 10.68 3.72
N SER A 10 15.07 11.49 4.46
CA SER A 10 16.15 12.31 3.90
C SER A 10 17.39 11.49 3.54
N THR A 11 17.61 10.36 4.22
CA THR A 11 18.78 9.49 4.01
C THR A 11 18.36 8.07 3.63
N PHE A 12 19.25 7.35 2.94
CA PHE A 12 19.01 5.95 2.62
C PHE A 12 18.86 5.09 3.88
N GLU A 13 19.68 5.33 4.92
CA GLU A 13 19.62 4.59 6.18
C GLU A 13 18.28 4.75 6.90
N THR A 14 17.73 5.97 6.91
CA THR A 14 16.41 6.22 7.52
C THR A 14 15.31 5.49 6.74
N TYR A 15 15.41 5.47 5.41
CA TYR A 15 14.51 4.69 4.57
C TYR A 15 14.60 3.18 4.85
N VAL A 16 15.81 2.62 4.99
CA VAL A 16 16.00 1.19 5.31
C VAL A 16 15.37 0.86 6.65
N LYS A 17 15.59 1.69 7.68
CA LYS A 17 14.96 1.51 9.00
C LYS A 17 13.43 1.53 8.91
N GLU A 18 12.84 2.44 8.15
CA GLU A 18 11.39 2.51 7.96
C GLU A 18 10.85 1.31 7.16
N ARG A 19 11.58 0.84 6.14
CA ARG A 19 11.23 -0.39 5.41
C ARG A 19 11.22 -1.60 6.35
N GLU A 20 12.22 -1.74 7.22
CA GLU A 20 12.30 -2.83 8.19
C GLU A 20 11.18 -2.75 9.22
N LYS A 21 10.83 -1.56 9.72
CA LYS A 21 9.65 -1.39 10.60
C LYS A 21 8.36 -1.84 9.91
N LEU A 22 8.15 -1.46 8.64
CA LEU A 22 6.99 -1.90 7.86
C LEU A 22 6.97 -3.41 7.66
N ARG A 23 8.12 -4.01 7.33
CA ARG A 23 8.26 -5.45 7.18
C ARG A 23 7.94 -6.17 8.49
N MET A 24 8.51 -5.70 9.60
CA MET A 24 8.26 -6.25 10.94
C MET A 24 6.78 -6.17 11.31
N ALA A 25 6.13 -5.03 11.09
CA ALA A 25 4.71 -4.88 11.34
C ALA A 25 3.86 -5.88 10.53
N LEU A 26 4.21 -6.14 9.27
CA LEU A 26 3.52 -7.14 8.44
C LEU A 26 3.79 -8.56 8.91
N LEU A 27 5.02 -8.89 9.30
CA LEU A 27 5.35 -10.20 9.87
C LEU A 27 4.59 -10.45 11.19
N LEU A 28 4.50 -9.46 12.07
CA LEU A 28 3.74 -9.54 13.32
C LEU A 28 2.23 -9.77 13.07
N ASN A 29 1.71 -9.27 11.95
CA ASN A 29 0.34 -9.54 11.50
C ASN A 29 0.19 -10.88 10.75
N LYS A 30 1.18 -11.78 10.85
CA LYS A 30 1.18 -13.12 10.25
C LYS A 30 1.13 -13.15 8.72
N TYR A 31 1.56 -12.10 8.04
CA TYR A 31 1.72 -12.14 6.58
C TYR A 31 2.96 -12.97 6.19
N PRO A 32 2.88 -13.84 5.16
CA PRO A 32 4.03 -14.59 4.68
C PRO A 32 5.16 -13.68 4.17
N GLY A 33 6.42 -14.00 4.49
CA GLY A 33 7.58 -13.20 4.07
C GLY A 33 7.68 -13.02 2.55
N GLU A 34 7.46 -14.10 1.80
CA GLU A 34 7.46 -14.07 0.32
C GLU A 34 6.39 -13.14 -0.25
N PHE A 35 5.21 -13.13 0.38
CA PHE A 35 4.13 -12.24 -0.03
C PHE A 35 4.51 -10.77 0.18
N ILE A 36 5.15 -10.44 1.30
CA ILE A 36 5.60 -9.08 1.62
C ILE A 36 6.59 -8.59 0.57
N GLU A 37 7.63 -9.38 0.27
CA GLU A 37 8.63 -9.01 -0.74
C GLU A 37 8.03 -8.89 -2.14
N LYS A 38 7.06 -9.76 -2.49
CA LYS A 38 6.31 -9.65 -3.75
C LYS A 38 5.47 -8.37 -3.84
N GLN A 39 4.88 -7.91 -2.73
CA GLN A 39 4.17 -6.63 -2.71
C GLN A 39 5.14 -5.45 -2.79
N PHE A 40 6.29 -5.53 -2.11
CA PHE A 40 7.30 -4.48 -2.15
C PHE A 40 7.85 -4.29 -3.57
N SER A 41 8.26 -5.39 -4.22
CA SER A 41 8.70 -5.39 -5.63
C SER A 41 7.65 -4.83 -6.58
N ARG A 42 6.37 -5.22 -6.44
CA ARG A 42 5.27 -4.64 -7.23
C ARG A 42 5.16 -3.12 -7.08
N VAL A 43 5.34 -2.60 -5.88
CA VAL A 43 5.29 -1.15 -5.64
C VAL A 43 6.46 -0.44 -6.33
N PHE A 44 7.66 -1.01 -6.33
CA PHE A 44 8.81 -0.45 -7.06
C PHE A 44 8.60 -0.49 -8.57
N GLN A 45 8.13 -1.62 -9.10
CA GLN A 45 7.82 -1.78 -10.54
C GLN A 45 6.79 -0.76 -11.03
N LYS A 46 5.72 -0.53 -10.26
CA LYS A 46 4.68 0.45 -10.62
C LYS A 46 5.23 1.87 -10.80
N HIS A 47 6.34 2.20 -10.16
CA HIS A 47 6.96 3.52 -10.21
C HIS A 47 8.27 3.54 -11.01
N ASN A 48 8.49 2.54 -11.87
CA ASN A 48 9.67 2.40 -12.73
C ASN A 48 11.01 2.44 -11.96
N LEU A 49 11.01 1.99 -10.71
CA LEU A 49 12.21 1.82 -9.90
C LEU A 49 12.76 0.41 -10.14
N ILE A 50 13.40 0.22 -11.30
CA ILE A 50 13.96 -1.08 -11.72
C ILE A 50 15.34 -1.30 -11.10
N GLU A 51 16.07 -0.21 -10.82
CA GLU A 51 17.40 -0.26 -10.21
C GLU A 51 17.32 -0.52 -8.69
N PRO A 52 18.23 -1.33 -8.13
CA PRO A 52 18.34 -1.49 -6.70
C PRO A 52 18.71 -0.16 -6.03
N LEU A 53 17.92 0.25 -5.02
CA LEU A 53 18.21 1.45 -4.23
C LEU A 53 19.52 1.26 -3.46
N SER A 54 20.49 2.12 -3.74
CA SER A 54 21.80 2.24 -3.09
C SER A 54 21.93 3.63 -2.44
N THR A 55 22.93 3.81 -1.58
CA THR A 55 23.25 5.12 -1.00
C THR A 55 23.54 6.19 -2.06
N SER A 56 24.14 5.82 -3.19
CA SER A 56 24.53 6.74 -4.26
C SER A 56 23.36 7.19 -5.15
N ASN A 57 22.37 6.32 -5.39
CA ASN A 57 21.22 6.64 -6.25
C ASN A 57 19.96 7.09 -5.49
N TYR A 58 19.96 6.99 -4.16
CA TYR A 58 18.78 7.28 -3.35
C TYR A 58 18.30 8.73 -3.51
N ILE A 59 19.20 9.70 -3.47
CA ILE A 59 18.85 11.13 -3.53
C ILE A 59 18.23 11.47 -4.89
N THR A 60 18.83 10.99 -5.99
CA THR A 60 18.34 11.26 -7.35
C THR A 60 16.99 10.60 -7.61
N LEU A 61 16.78 9.38 -7.10
CA LEU A 61 15.47 8.70 -7.18
C LEU A 61 14.42 9.39 -6.32
N ARG A 62 14.80 9.85 -5.12
CA ARG A 62 13.90 10.59 -4.23
C ARG A 62 13.42 11.89 -4.88
N GLU A 63 14.32 12.65 -5.48
CA GLU A 63 13.97 13.88 -6.20
C GLU A 63 13.02 13.59 -7.36
N LYS A 64 13.35 12.59 -8.20
CA LYS A 64 12.44 12.12 -9.27
C LYS A 64 11.05 11.81 -8.74
N LEU A 65 10.93 11.10 -7.62
CA LEU A 65 9.64 10.75 -7.01
C LEU A 65 8.89 11.95 -6.41
N ILE A 66 9.59 12.94 -5.87
CA ILE A 66 8.98 14.18 -5.35
C ILE A 66 8.40 14.98 -6.51
N TYR A 67 9.15 15.13 -7.59
CA TYR A 67 8.75 15.91 -8.77
C TYR A 67 7.79 15.20 -9.72
N LEU A 68 7.60 13.88 -9.58
CA LEU A 68 6.69 13.07 -10.42
C LEU A 68 5.20 13.45 -10.31
N GLY A 69 4.85 14.50 -9.58
CA GLY A 69 3.49 14.98 -9.43
C GLY A 69 2.64 14.06 -8.56
N THR A 70 1.77 14.68 -7.77
CA THR A 70 0.63 14.01 -7.15
C THR A 70 -0.18 13.31 -8.23
N ASN A 71 -0.31 11.97 -8.14
CA ASN A 71 -1.16 11.15 -8.99
C ASN A 71 -2.41 11.93 -9.39
N GLU A 72 -2.59 12.15 -10.70
CA GLU A 72 -3.90 12.43 -11.24
C GLU A 72 -4.86 11.42 -10.63
N LYS A 73 -5.92 11.90 -9.97
CA LYS A 73 -7.00 11.03 -9.53
C LYS A 73 -7.54 10.39 -10.81
N MET A 74 -7.17 9.14 -11.06
CA MET A 74 -7.76 8.38 -12.16
C MET A 74 -9.28 8.51 -12.05
N PRO A 75 -9.98 8.83 -13.15
CA PRO A 75 -11.43 8.91 -13.13
C PRO A 75 -11.98 7.57 -12.65
N PHE A 76 -12.79 7.62 -11.59
CA PHE A 76 -13.29 6.43 -10.92
C PHE A 76 -14.57 5.95 -11.62
N ASP A 77 -14.57 4.69 -12.09
CA ASP A 77 -15.77 4.08 -12.65
C ASP A 77 -16.60 3.42 -11.54
N TYR A 78 -17.66 4.13 -11.12
CA TYR A 78 -18.62 3.69 -10.13
C TYR A 78 -19.48 2.49 -10.58
N ARG A 79 -19.43 2.10 -11.87
CA ARG A 79 -20.19 0.93 -12.37
C ARG A 79 -19.46 -0.38 -12.15
N SER A 80 -18.12 -0.36 -12.18
CA SER A 80 -17.28 -1.58 -12.15
C SER A 80 -16.52 -1.77 -10.84
N THR A 81 -16.33 -0.72 -10.05
CA THR A 81 -15.57 -0.80 -8.79
C THR A 81 -16.32 -0.11 -7.65
N MET A 82 -16.48 -0.81 -6.51
CA MET A 82 -17.04 -0.25 -5.28
C MET A 82 -15.96 -0.31 -4.19
N PHE A 83 -15.52 0.85 -3.69
CA PHE A 83 -14.68 0.91 -2.51
C PHE A 83 -15.56 0.92 -1.26
N ILE A 84 -15.53 -0.17 -0.50
CA ILE A 84 -16.08 -0.17 0.85
C ILE A 84 -14.97 0.32 1.78
N HIS A 85 -15.04 1.60 2.17
CA HIS A 85 -14.24 2.09 3.29
C HIS A 85 -14.78 1.49 4.58
N PHE A 86 -14.10 0.46 5.10
CA PHE A 86 -14.30 0.01 6.47
C PHE A 86 -13.62 0.98 7.43
N THR A 87 -14.21 2.15 7.63
CA THR A 87 -14.05 2.81 8.92
C THR A 87 -14.87 1.99 9.91
N TYR A 88 -14.18 1.28 10.82
CA TYR A 88 -14.79 0.52 11.91
C TYR A 88 -15.54 1.46 12.86
N CYS A 89 -16.71 1.93 12.44
CA CYS A 89 -17.68 2.57 13.31
C CYS A 89 -18.36 1.46 14.13
N LEU A 90 -18.65 1.73 15.41
CA LEU A 90 -19.25 0.75 16.35
C LEU A 90 -20.49 0.04 15.75
N ASN A 91 -21.24 0.75 14.91
CA ASN A 91 -22.45 0.27 14.24
C ASN A 91 -22.18 -0.80 13.15
N MET A 92 -20.95 -0.95 12.67
CA MET A 92 -20.56 -1.96 11.68
C MET A 92 -20.24 -3.33 12.28
N LYS A 93 -20.25 -3.50 13.61
CA LYS A 93 -20.05 -4.82 14.26
C LYS A 93 -21.04 -5.87 13.75
N THR A 94 -22.25 -5.45 13.35
CA THR A 94 -23.30 -6.35 12.84
C THR A 94 -23.34 -6.45 11.32
N LEU A 95 -22.49 -5.69 10.60
CA LEU A 95 -22.47 -5.67 9.13
C LEU A 95 -22.18 -7.05 8.52
N PRO A 96 -21.20 -7.85 9.01
CA PRO A 96 -20.92 -9.16 8.42
C PRO A 96 -22.13 -10.10 8.49
N ALA A 97 -22.83 -10.11 9.63
CA ALA A 97 -24.02 -10.94 9.82
C ALA A 97 -25.18 -10.51 8.91
N LYS A 98 -25.43 -9.19 8.81
CA LYS A 98 -26.49 -8.64 7.95
C LYS A 98 -26.18 -8.84 6.45
N PHE A 99 -24.93 -8.69 6.06
CA PHE A 99 -24.49 -8.91 4.69
C PHE A 99 -24.65 -10.38 4.29
N HIS A 100 -24.22 -11.32 5.13
CA HIS A 100 -24.43 -12.75 4.88
C HIS A 100 -25.91 -13.12 4.76
N ALA A 101 -26.77 -12.57 5.64
CA ALA A 101 -28.21 -12.80 5.56
C ALA A 101 -28.83 -12.29 4.25
N LEU A 102 -28.39 -11.11 3.77
CA LEU A 102 -28.83 -10.58 2.47
C LEU A 102 -28.30 -11.41 1.30
N TRP A 103 -27.03 -11.81 1.36
CA TRP A 103 -26.41 -12.62 0.31
C TRP A 103 -27.15 -13.96 0.14
N ASN A 104 -27.42 -14.64 1.25
CA ASN A 104 -28.17 -15.89 1.25
C ASN A 104 -29.63 -15.73 0.80
N LYS A 105 -30.20 -14.54 0.86
CA LYS A 105 -31.58 -14.30 0.44
C LYS A 105 -31.71 -14.12 -1.07
N TYR A 106 -30.70 -13.53 -1.71
CA TYR A 106 -30.77 -13.09 -3.09
C TYR A 106 -29.90 -13.89 -4.06
N PHE A 107 -28.90 -14.62 -3.56
CA PHE A 107 -27.90 -15.30 -4.39
C PHE A 107 -27.68 -16.78 -4.06
N ILE A 108 -28.30 -17.30 -3.00
CA ILE A 108 -28.32 -18.73 -2.64
C ILE A 108 -29.79 -19.13 -2.52
#